data_AF-A0A957DM15-F1
#
_entry.id   AF-A0A957DM15-F1
#
_cell.length_a   1.000
_cell.length_b   1.000
_cell.length_c   1.000
_cell.angle_alpha   90.00
_cell.angle_beta   90.00
_cell.angle_gamma   90.00
#
_symmetry.space_group_name_H-M   'P 1'
#
loop_
_entity.id
_entity.type
_entity.pdbx_description
1 polymer ?
#
loop_
_entity_poly.entity_id
_entity_poly.type
_entity_poly.pdbx_seq_one_letter_code
_entity_poly.pdbx_strand_id
1 'polypeptide(L)' 'MELKKVAYRQGIYVLIALAALTILEFVVSSATDGSASLLFIIALLKTGLIVNYFMHIYRLWREESH' A
#
# COMPACT_ATOMS: atom_id res chain seq x y z
N MET A 1 -2.96 25.16 12.12
CA MET A 1 -2.25 23.92 12.55
C MET A 1 -3.04 22.62 12.27
N GLU A 2 -4.26 22.67 11.71
CA GLU A 2 -5.12 21.47 11.58
C GLU A 2 -4.84 20.57 10.37
N LEU A 3 -4.33 21.11 9.25
CA LEU A 3 -4.10 20.32 8.03
C LEU A 3 -3.02 19.23 8.18
N LYS A 4 -2.04 19.43 9.10
CA LYS A 4 -0.96 18.46 9.34
C LYS A 4 -1.46 17.18 10.03
N LYS A 5 -2.52 17.25 10.86
CA LYS A 5 -3.05 16.08 11.58
C LYS A 5 -3.74 15.07 10.66
N VAL A 6 -4.38 15.53 9.58
CA VAL A 6 -5.13 14.67 8.66
C VAL A 6 -4.17 13.87 7.76
N ALA A 7 -3.15 14.52 7.21
CA ALA A 7 -2.13 13.85 6.39
C ALA A 7 -1.34 12.79 7.20
N TYR A 8 -1.06 13.07 8.48
CA TYR A 8 -0.36 12.14 9.36
C TYR A 8 -1.21 10.89 9.67
N ARG A 9 -2.52 11.05 9.86
CA ARG A 9 -3.45 9.93 10.08
C ARG A 9 -3.50 9.01 8.87
N GLN A 10 -3.58 9.56 7.66
CA GLN A 10 -3.61 8.78 6.42
C GLN A 10 -2.33 7.93 6.27
N GLY A 11 -1.15 8.50 6.52
CA GLY A 11 0.10 7.76 6.47
C GLY A 11 0.14 6.58 7.46
N ILE A 12 -0.38 6.76 8.68
CA ILE A 12 -0.46 5.69 9.68
C ILE A 12 -1.38 4.55 9.25
N TYR A 13 -2.57 4.84 8.71
CA TYR A 13 -3.48 3.79 8.24
C TYR A 13 -2.86 2.94 7.14
N VAL A 14 -2.15 3.56 6.20
CA VAL A 14 -1.51 2.85 5.09
C VAL A 14 -0.31 2.05 5.60
N LEU A 15 0.46 2.59 6.55
CA LEU A 15 1.55 1.86 7.20
C LEU A 15 1.04 0.60 7.90
N ILE A 16 -0.07 0.69 8.64
CA ILE A 16 -0.70 -0.47 9.29
C ILE A 16 -1.17 -1.50 8.24
N ALA A 17 -1.80 -1.04 7.16
CA ALA A 17 -2.24 -1.93 6.08
C ALA A 17 -1.05 -2.65 5.39
N LEU A 18 0.04 -1.94 5.11
CA LEU A 18 1.26 -2.52 4.55
C LEU A 18 1.94 -3.50 5.51
N ALA A 19 1.98 -3.18 6.80
CA ALA A 19 2.49 -4.08 7.83
C ALA A 19 1.68 -5.37 7.89
N ALA A 20 0.34 -5.28 7.89
CA ALA A 20 -0.54 -6.44 7.86
C ALA A 20 -0.35 -7.30 6.59
N LEU A 21 -0.27 -6.67 5.42
CA LEU A 21 0.05 -7.35 4.15
C LEU A 21 1.41 -8.07 4.19
N THR A 22 2.38 -7.52 4.91
CA THR A 22 3.71 -8.12 5.05
C THR A 22 3.70 -9.32 5.98
N ILE A 23 2.95 -9.27 7.08
CA ILE A 23 2.76 -10.44 7.95
C ILE A 23 2.04 -11.55 7.19
N LEU A 24 1.00 -11.21 6.43
CA LEU A 24 0.27 -12.18 5.61
C LEU A 24 1.17 -12.81 4.54
N GLU A 25 2.01 -12.01 3.87
CA GLU A 25 3.03 -12.51 2.94
C GLU A 25 3.96 -13.52 3.60
N PHE A 26 4.48 -13.21 4.79
CA PHE A 26 5.39 -14.09 5.51
C PHE A 26 4.71 -15.43 5.88
N VAL A 27 3.46 -15.39 6.34
CA VAL A 27 2.67 -16.59 6.66
C VAL A 27 2.40 -17.42 5.41
N VAL A 28 1.97 -16.78 4.30
CA VAL A 28 1.71 -17.47 3.03
C VAL A 28 3.00 -18.05 2.46
N SER A 29 4.11 -17.32 2.50
CA SER A 29 5.42 -17.79 2.08
C SER A 29 5.83 -19.04 2.85
N SER A 30 5.62 -19.03 4.18
CA SER A 30 5.97 -20.14 5.06
C SER A 30 5.08 -21.37 4.83
N ALA A 31 3.81 -21.16 4.47
CA ALA A 31 2.85 -22.24 4.23
C ALA A 31 2.92 -22.86 2.81
N THR A 32 3.59 -22.20 1.86
CA THR A 32 3.62 -22.59 0.44
C THR A 32 5.03 -22.81 -0.10
N ASP A 33 6.00 -23.04 0.79
CA ASP A 33 7.43 -23.20 0.45
C ASP A 33 7.99 -22.08 -0.43
N GLY A 34 7.52 -20.85 -0.21
CA GLY A 34 7.98 -19.68 -0.96
C GLY A 34 7.50 -19.63 -2.41
N SER A 35 6.28 -20.09 -2.69
CA SER A 35 5.67 -20.03 -4.02
C SER A 35 5.74 -18.61 -4.62
N ALA A 36 6.62 -18.44 -5.60
CA ALA A 36 6.93 -17.14 -6.20
C ALA A 36 5.70 -16.47 -6.84
N SER A 37 4.76 -17.25 -7.36
CA SER A 37 3.53 -16.73 -7.97
C SER A 37 2.59 -16.07 -6.96
N LEU A 38 2.43 -16.65 -5.77
CA LEU A 38 1.60 -16.09 -4.70
C LEU A 38 2.23 -14.82 -4.11
N LEU A 39 3.54 -14.85 -3.89
CA LEU A 39 4.30 -13.69 -3.40
C LEU A 39 4.26 -12.53 -4.41
N PHE A 40 4.29 -12.84 -5.71
CA PHE A 40 4.17 -11.82 -6.76
C PHE A 40 2.81 -11.12 -6.73
N ILE A 41 1.70 -11.85 -6.52
CA ILE A 41 0.37 -11.26 -6.38
C ILE A 41 0.30 -10.33 -5.15
N ILE A 42 0.87 -10.75 -4.02
CA ILE A 42 0.92 -9.93 -2.80
C ILE A 42 1.77 -8.67 -3.02
N ALA A 43 2.89 -8.79 -3.75
CA ALA A 43 3.73 -7.66 -4.14
C ALA A 43 3.00 -6.65 -5.03
N LEU A 44 2.12 -7.12 -5.95
CA LEU A 44 1.28 -6.25 -6.77
C LEU A 44 0.24 -5.50 -5.91
N LEU A 45 -0.40 -6.18 -4.95
CA LEU A 45 -1.34 -5.55 -4.03
C LEU A 45 -0.67 -4.46 -3.17
N LYS A 46 0.53 -4.74 -2.64
CA LYS A 46 1.33 -3.75 -1.91
C LYS A 46 1.69 -2.56 -2.79
N THR A 47 2.14 -2.80 -4.02
CA THR A 47 2.48 -1.76 -4.99
C THR A 47 1.28 -0.86 -5.30
N GLY A 48 0.11 -1.46 -5.57
CA GLY A 48 -1.13 -0.71 -5.81
C GLY A 48 -1.51 0.20 -4.64
N LEU A 49 -1.37 -0.30 -3.41
CA LEU A 49 -1.63 0.47 -2.19
C LEU A 49 -0.65 1.63 -2.04
N ILE A 50 0.65 1.41 -2.26
CA ILE A 50 1.67 2.46 -2.16
C ILE A 50 1.45 3.53 -3.24
N VAL A 51 1.17 3.12 -4.47
CA VAL A 51 0.93 4.03 -5.60
C VAL A 51 -0.30 4.91 -5.34
N ASN A 52 -1.39 4.31 -4.86
CA ASN A 52 -2.64 5.02 -4.59
C ASN A 52 -2.48 6.04 -3.45
N TYR A 53 -1.87 5.63 -2.33
CA TYR A 53 -1.87 6.42 -1.11
C TYR A 53 -0.62 7.30 -0.90
N PHE A 54 0.55 6.91 -1.39
CA PHE A 54 1.80 7.65 -1.21
C PHE A 54 2.26 8.38 -2.47
N MET A 55 2.17 7.74 -3.65
CA MET A 55 2.66 8.36 -4.88
C MET A 55 1.73 9.42 -5.47
N HIS A 56 0.52 9.62 -4.91
CA HIS A 56 -0.42 10.63 -5.40
C HIS A 56 -0.61 10.59 -6.93
N ILE A 57 -0.52 9.42 -7.57
CA ILE A 57 -0.75 9.29 -9.03
C ILE A 57 -2.18 9.74 -9.40
N TYR A 58 -3.14 9.57 -8.49
CA TYR A 58 -4.48 10.14 -8.62
C TYR A 58 -4.52 11.67 -8.66
N ARG A 59 -3.51 12.33 -8.09
CA ARG A 59 -3.38 13.79 -8.07
C ARG A 59 -2.80 14.31 -9.38
N LEU A 60 -1.87 13.56 -9.98
CA LEU A 60 -1.36 13.81 -11.34
C LEU A 60 -2.46 13.63 -12.41
N TRP A 61 -3.42 12.74 -12.19
CA TRP A 61 -4.59 12.58 -13.07
C TRP A 61 -5.74 13.56 -12.75
N ARG A 62 -5.56 14.41 -11.73
CA ARG A 62 -6.53 15.44 -11.29
C ARG A 62 -5.95 16.85 -11.36
N GLU A 63 -4.91 17.03 -12.18
CA GLU A 63 -4.56 18.34 -12.75
C GLU A 63 -5.17 18.36 -14.15
N GLU A 64 -5.93 19.42 -14.45
CA GLU A 64 -6.62 19.69 -15.73
C GLU A 64 -7.98 18.98 -15.96
N SER A 65 -8.96 19.23 -15.09
CA SER A 65 -10.34 19.39 -15.56
C SER A 65 -10.79 20.79 -15.15
N HIS A 66 -10.32 21.76 -15.93
CA HIS A 66 -10.90 23.10 -16.01
C HIS A 66 -12.25 23.04 -16.73
#